data_AF-A0A068R2X6-F1
#
_entry.id   AF-A0A068R2X6-F1
#
_cell.length_a   1.000
_cell.length_b   1.000
_cell.length_c   1.000
_cell.angle_alpha   90.00
_cell.angle_beta   90.00
_cell.angle_gamma   90.00
#
_symmetry.space_group_name_H-M   'P 1'
#
loop_
_entity.id
_entity.type
_entity.pdbx_description
1 polymer ?
#
loop_
_entity_poly.entity_id
_entity_poly.type
_entity_poly.pdbx_seq_one_letter_code
_entity_poly.pdbx_strand_id
1 'polypeptide(L)' 'MFPEYRDLVSNLKASHPRFQSLFEKHSRLDHEIAQLEGPNGAGYSDKVVRLKKEKLHIKDEMQRILQEETLTHK' A
#
# COMPACT_ATOMS: atom_id res chain seq x y z
N MET A 1 -6.29 4.50 6.23
CA MET A 1 -5.99 3.05 6.03
C MET A 1 -7.26 2.25 6.32
N PHE A 2 -7.42 1.04 5.77
CA PHE A 2 -8.62 0.21 5.91
C PHE A 2 -8.84 -0.24 7.37
N PRO A 3 -9.85 0.28 8.09
CA PRO A 3 -10.07 -0.08 9.48
C PRO A 3 -10.65 -1.50 9.62
N GLU A 4 -11.42 -1.95 8.63
CA GLU A 4 -12.11 -3.25 8.62
C GLU A 4 -11.18 -4.45 8.41
N TYR A 5 -10.02 -4.22 7.79
CA TYR A 5 -9.03 -5.26 7.49
C TYR A 5 -7.82 -5.18 8.41
N ARG A 6 -7.84 -4.41 9.50
CA ARG A 6 -6.63 -4.16 10.31
C ARG A 6 -6.03 -5.44 10.90
N ASP A 7 -6.89 -6.33 11.41
CA ASP A 7 -6.49 -7.65 11.92
C ASP A 7 -6.00 -8.55 10.78
N LEU A 8 -6.71 -8.58 9.65
CA LEU A 8 -6.32 -9.37 8.47
C LEU A 8 -4.98 -8.93 7.90
N VAL A 9 -4.74 -7.62 7.79
CA VAL A 9 -3.47 -7.01 7.36
C VAL A 9 -2.35 -7.42 8.30
N SER A 10 -2.58 -7.41 9.61
CA SER A 10 -1.56 -7.80 10.60
C SER A 10 -1.22 -9.29 10.50
N ASN A 11 -2.24 -10.13 10.30
CA ASN A 11 -2.06 -11.57 10.08
C ASN A 11 -1.34 -11.87 8.75
N LEU A 12 -1.80 -11.27 7.64
CA LEU A 12 -1.18 -11.41 6.31
C LEU A 12 0.26 -10.91 6.28
N LYS A 13 0.58 -9.86 7.04
CA LYS A 13 1.95 -9.38 7.14
C LYS A 13 2.90 -10.41 7.78
N ALA A 14 2.39 -11.26 8.67
CA ALA A 14 3.17 -12.33 9.29
C ALA A 14 3.11 -13.65 8.49
N SER A 15 1.96 -13.97 7.91
CA SER A 15 1.69 -15.24 7.23
C SER A 15 2.06 -15.22 5.74
N HIS A 16 1.98 -14.05 5.09
CA HIS A 16 2.11 -13.91 3.64
C HIS A 16 3.31 -13.01 3.24
N PRO A 17 4.45 -13.61 2.83
CA PRO A 17 5.68 -12.87 2.48
C PRO A 17 5.46 -11.85 1.36
N ARG A 18 4.66 -12.21 0.34
CA ARG A 18 4.29 -11.30 -0.75
C ARG A 18 3.55 -10.05 -0.25
N PHE A 19 2.62 -10.20 0.70
CA PHE A 19 1.90 -9.08 1.29
C PHE A 19 2.84 -8.17 2.08
N GLN A 20 3.77 -8.76 2.84
CA GLN A 20 4.81 -8.00 3.55
C GLN A 20 5.65 -7.15 2.59
N SER A 21 6.15 -7.74 1.49
CA SER A 21 6.92 -6.99 0.49
C SER A 21 6.13 -5.86 -0.17
N LEU A 22 4.85 -6.10 -0.49
CA LEU A 22 3.95 -5.06 -1.03
C LEU A 22 3.75 -3.93 -0.02
N PHE A 23 3.55 -4.27 1.25
CA PHE A 23 3.36 -3.30 2.33
C PHE A 23 4.59 -2.41 2.52
N GLU A 24 5.78 -3.01 2.55
CA GLU A 24 7.04 -2.28 2.64
C GLU A 24 7.24 -1.36 1.43
N LYS A 25 6.96 -1.86 0.21
CA LYS A 25 7.04 -1.06 -1.01
C LYS A 25 6.06 0.12 -0.96
N HIS A 26 4.82 -0.10 -0.52
CA HIS A 26 3.83 0.95 -0.34
C HIS A 26 4.30 2.00 0.67
N SER A 27 4.83 1.58 1.83
CA SER A 27 5.34 2.49 2.86
C SER A 27 6.52 3.33 2.35
N ARG A 28 7.41 2.72 1.57
CA ARG A 28 8.54 3.42 0.97
C ARG A 28 8.09 4.46 -0.05
N LEU A 29 7.15 4.10 -0.93
CA LEU A 29 6.56 5.04 -1.89
C LEU A 29 5.82 6.19 -1.18
N ASP A 30 5.08 5.89 -0.12
CA ASP A 30 4.40 6.91 0.69
C ASP A 30 5.38 7.92 1.27
N HIS A 31 6.48 7.43 1.85
CA HIS A 31 7.55 8.27 2.38
C HIS A 31 8.22 9.12 1.27
N GLU A 32 8.51 8.51 0.12
CA GLU A 32 9.11 9.22 -1.01
C GLU A 32 8.17 10.27 -1.59
N ILE A 33 6.88 9.97 -1.69
CA ILE A 33 5.84 10.93 -2.09
C ILE A 33 5.77 12.08 -1.10
N ALA A 34 5.74 11.81 0.21
CA ALA A 34 5.70 12.86 1.25
C ALA A 34 6.95 13.75 1.21
N GLN A 35 8.13 13.17 0.98
CA GLN A 35 9.38 13.92 0.82
C GLN A 35 9.35 14.81 -0.44
N LEU A 36 8.83 14.29 -1.56
CA LEU A 36 8.74 15.03 -2.82
C LEU A 36 7.67 16.11 -2.82
N GLU A 37 6.51 15.85 -2.22
CA GLU A 37 5.42 16.83 -2.09
C GLU A 37 5.81 17.97 -1.15
N GLY A 38 6.67 17.68 -0.17
CA GLY A 38 7.12 18.63 0.84
C GLY A 38 5.98 19.11 1.76
N PRO A 39 6.28 19.94 2.76
CA PRO A 39 5.28 20.41 3.74
C PRO A 39 4.14 21.23 3.13
N ASN A 40 4.30 21.77 1.92
CA ASN A 40 3.30 22.61 1.24
C ASN A 40 2.56 21.88 0.10
N GLY A 41 2.87 20.61 -0.21
CA GLY A 41 2.21 19.89 -1.32
C GLY A 41 2.47 20.49 -2.71
N ALA A 42 3.37 21.46 -2.83
CA ALA A 42 3.64 22.20 -4.06
C ALA A 42 4.53 21.41 -5.04
N GLY A 43 5.21 20.37 -4.56
CA GLY A 43 6.07 19.49 -5.36
C GLY A 43 5.30 18.49 -6.22
N TYR A 44 4.27 18.92 -6.94
CA TYR A 44 3.56 18.05 -7.87
C TYR A 44 4.38 17.88 -9.16
N SER A 45 5.42 17.06 -9.08
CA SER A 45 6.25 16.67 -10.23
C SER A 45 5.70 15.42 -10.90
N ASP A 46 5.99 15.25 -12.19
CA ASP A 46 5.63 14.05 -12.97
C ASP A 46 6.06 12.75 -12.24
N LYS A 47 7.19 12.82 -11.52
CA LYS A 47 7.67 11.75 -10.64
C LYS A 47 6.67 11.39 -9.53
N VAL A 48 6.10 12.37 -8.83
CA VAL A 48 5.08 12.14 -7.77
C VAL A 48 3.83 11.49 -8.36
N VAL A 49 3.41 11.92 -9.56
CA VAL A 49 2.27 11.30 -10.26
C VAL A 49 2.52 9.82 -10.55
N ARG A 50 3.72 9.48 -11.03
CA ARG A 50 4.11 8.08 -11.28
C ARG A 50 4.17 7.27 -9.98
N LEU A 51 4.74 7.83 -8.91
CA LEU A 51 4.80 7.17 -7.61
C LEU A 51 3.40 6.96 -7.01
N LYS A 52 2.49 7.94 -7.12
CA LYS A 52 1.09 7.81 -6.68
C LYS A 52 0.34 6.73 -7.46
N LYS A 53 0.55 6.63 -8.78
CA LYS A 53 0.02 5.54 -9.60
C LYS A 53 0.54 4.18 -9.14
N GLU A 54 1.84 4.07 -8.87
CA GLU A 54 2.43 2.81 -8.41
C GLU A 54 1.94 2.43 -7.01
N LYS A 55 1.80 3.42 -6.11
CA LYS A 55 1.20 3.23 -4.78
C LYS A 55 -0.24 2.73 -4.88
N LEU A 56 -1.04 3.26 -5.82
CA LEU A 56 -2.40 2.81 -6.08
C LEU A 56 -2.42 1.36 -6.58
N HIS A 57 -1.50 1.00 -7.48
CA HIS A 57 -1.39 -0.38 -7.99
C HIS A 57 -1.04 -1.38 -6.88
N ILE A 58 -0.10 -1.03 -6.00
CA ILE A 58 0.26 -1.88 -4.86
C ILE A 58 -0.92 -2.01 -3.89
N LYS A 59 -1.70 -0.94 -3.69
CA LYS A 59 -2.92 -1.00 -2.89
C LYS A 59 -3.96 -1.95 -3.51
N ASP A 60 -4.09 -1.98 -4.84
CA ASP A 60 -4.97 -2.91 -5.55
C ASP A 60 -4.53 -4.36 -5.34
N GLU A 61 -3.24 -4.65 -5.52
CA GLU A 61 -2.66 -5.99 -5.23
C GLU A 61 -2.89 -6.40 -3.77
N MET A 62 -2.68 -5.50 -2.81
CA MET A 62 -2.97 -5.78 -1.40
C MET A 62 -4.46 -6.05 -1.18
N GLN A 63 -5.36 -5.31 -1.82
CA GLN A 63 -6.80 -5.56 -1.75
C GLN A 63 -7.19 -6.92 -2.35
N ARG A 64 -6.56 -7.34 -3.45
CA ARG A 64 -6.81 -8.67 -4.03
C ARG A 64 -6.44 -9.77 -3.06
N ILE A 65 -5.24 -9.70 -2.46
CA ILE A 65 -4.81 -10.67 -1.43
C ILE A 65 -5.78 -10.66 -0.24
N LEU A 66 -6.19 -9.48 0.23
CA LEU A 66 -7.18 -9.36 1.31
C LEU A 66 -8.50 -10.04 0.93
N GLN A 67 -9.00 -9.81 -0.29
CA GLN A 67 -10.24 -10.42 -0.76
C GLN A 67 -10.11 -11.94 -0.89
N GLU A 68 -9.04 -12.43 -1.49
CA GLU A 68 -8.76 -13.87 -1.60
C GLU A 68 -8.72 -14.53 -0.23
N GLU A 69 -8.00 -13.96 0.74
CA GLU A 69 -7.95 -14.50 2.10
C GLU A 69 -9.33 -14.48 2.78
N THR A 70 -10.13 -13.42 2.56
CA THR A 70 -11.52 -13.36 3.10
C THR A 70 -12.44 -14.40 2.46
N LEU A 71 -12.21 -14.76 1.20
CA LEU A 71 -12.99 -15.75 0.47
C LEU A 71 -12.58 -17.18 0.84
N THR A 72 -11.28 -17.43 1.10
CA THR A 72 -10.78 -18.72 1.57
C THR A 72 -11.21 -19.05 3.00
N HIS A 73 -11.42 -18.06 3.86
CA HIS A 73 -11.91 -18.24 5.24
C HIS A 73 -13.45 -18.24 5.38
N LYS A 74 -14.20 -18.32 4.28
CA LYS A 74 -15.67 -18.31 4.24
C LYS A 74 -16.25 -19.69 3.94
#